data_AF-A0A839U0D1-F1
#
_entry.id   AF-A0A839U0D1-F1
#
_cell.length_a   1.000
_cell.length_b   1.000
_cell.length_c   1.000
_cell.angle_alpha   90.00
_cell.angle_beta   90.00
_cell.angle_gamma   90.00
#
_symmetry.space_group_name_H-M   'P 1'
#
loop_
_entity.id
_entity.type
_entity.pdbx_description
1 polymer ?
#
loop_
_entity_poly.entity_id
_entity_poly.type
_entity_poly.pdbx_seq_one_letter_code
_entity_poly.pdbx_strand_id
1 'polypeptide(L)' 'MESLNKPEQLDLFGGVDLDFPPAPAENRLNGVYYEQATGLFVSYVLGRRHYEWPAKTCTFDKEWREKTMRERAI' A
#
# COMPACT_ATOMS: atom_id res chain seq x y z
N MET A 1 -45.81 -23.96 9.64
CA MET A 1 -44.47 -23.79 10.24
C MET A 1 -43.74 -22.79 9.36
N GLU A 2 -43.82 -21.51 9.70
CA GLU A 2 -43.21 -20.43 8.93
C GLU A 2 -41.73 -20.38 9.31
N SER A 3 -40.87 -20.79 8.37
CA SER A 3 -39.43 -20.73 8.53
C SER A 3 -39.01 -19.26 8.57
N LEU A 4 -38.56 -18.77 9.73
CA LEU A 4 -37.97 -17.44 9.88
C LEU A 4 -36.73 -17.33 8.99
N ASN A 5 -36.91 -16.76 7.80
CA ASN A 5 -35.84 -16.44 6.87
C ASN A 5 -35.08 -15.23 7.42
N LYS A 6 -34.12 -15.47 8.31
CA LYS A 6 -33.28 -14.40 8.88
C LYS A 6 -32.31 -13.92 7.80
N PRO A 7 -32.20 -12.60 7.57
CA PRO A 7 -31.22 -12.08 6.63
C PRO A 7 -29.81 -12.40 7.15
N GLU A 8 -29.04 -13.17 6.38
CA GLU A 8 -27.64 -13.42 6.64
C GLU A 8 -26.80 -12.26 6.06
N GLN A 9 -26.03 -11.60 6.91
CA GLN A 9 -25.12 -10.55 6.47
C GLN A 9 -23.88 -11.21 5.86
N LEU A 10 -23.81 -11.21 4.53
CA LEU A 10 -22.65 -11.66 3.79
C LEU A 10 -21.58 -10.55 3.80
N ASP A 11 -20.45 -10.77 4.47
CA ASP A 11 -19.32 -9.84 4.42
C ASP A 11 -18.54 -10.01 3.11
N LEU A 12 -18.85 -9.17 2.12
CA LEU A 12 -18.17 -9.16 0.82
C LEU A 12 -16.70 -8.70 0.90
N PHE A 13 -16.25 -8.13 2.02
CA PHE A 13 -14.91 -7.57 2.18
C PHE A 13 -14.02 -8.41 3.11
N GLY A 14 -14.56 -9.40 3.81
CA GLY A 14 -13.83 -10.20 4.79
C GLY A 14 -12.84 -11.22 4.20
N GLY A 15 -12.84 -11.44 2.89
CA GLY A 15 -12.13 -12.58 2.27
C GLY A 15 -10.74 -12.31 1.70
N VAL A 16 -10.33 -11.05 1.54
CA VAL A 16 -9.20 -10.77 0.63
C VAL A 16 -7.86 -10.54 1.31
N ASP A 17 -7.78 -10.36 2.64
CA ASP A 17 -6.50 -10.00 3.28
C ASP A 17 -6.32 -10.34 4.78
N LEU A 18 -7.09 -11.27 5.33
CA LEU A 18 -7.02 -11.61 6.77
C LEU A 18 -5.97 -12.68 7.13
N ASP A 19 -5.43 -13.42 6.16
CA ASP A 19 -4.46 -14.51 6.41
C ASP A 19 -3.03 -14.01 6.67
N PHE A 20 -2.78 -12.71 6.51
CA PHE A 20 -1.51 -12.10 6.88
C PHE A 20 -1.67 -11.46 8.25
N PRO A 21 -1.10 -12.05 9.33
CA PRO A 21 -1.11 -11.37 10.62
C PRO A 21 -0.56 -9.96 10.42
N PRO A 22 -1.22 -8.92 10.97
CA PRO A 22 -0.72 -7.58 10.83
C PRO A 22 0.67 -7.53 11.45
N ALA A 23 1.73 -7.47 10.63
CA ALA A 23 3.05 -7.07 11.10
C ALA A 23 2.86 -5.85 12.01
N PRO A 24 3.50 -5.80 13.19
CA PRO A 24 3.24 -4.76 14.18
C PRO A 24 3.21 -3.40 13.49
N ALA A 25 2.14 -2.64 13.73
CA ALA A 25 1.78 -1.44 12.97
C ALA A 25 2.93 -0.41 12.88
N GLU A 26 3.86 -0.49 13.83
CA GLU A 26 5.03 0.36 13.98
C GLU A 26 6.07 0.21 12.86
N ASN A 27 6.05 -0.90 12.08
CA ASN A 27 7.09 -1.17 11.06
C ASN A 27 6.56 -1.30 9.62
N ARG A 28 5.29 -0.93 9.36
CA ARG A 28 4.70 -1.07 8.03
C ARG A 28 4.93 0.19 7.19
N LEU A 29 5.63 0.05 6.07
CA LEU A 29 5.74 1.13 5.09
C LEU A 29 4.35 1.53 4.58
N ASN A 30 4.07 2.83 4.59
CA ASN A 30 2.82 3.38 4.07
C ASN A 30 3.07 4.71 3.36
N GLY A 31 2.63 4.79 2.10
CA GLY A 31 2.89 5.90 1.19
C GLY A 31 4.00 5.60 0.19
N VAL A 32 4.50 6.64 -0.46
CA VAL A 32 5.51 6.52 -1.52
C VAL A 32 6.91 6.71 -0.95
N TYR A 33 7.83 5.85 -1.39
CA TYR A 33 9.24 5.85 -1.04
C TYR A 33 10.10 5.78 -2.30
N TYR A 34 11.33 6.27 -2.21
CA TYR A 34 12.33 6.13 -3.27
C TYR A 34 13.27 4.98 -2.95
N GLU A 35 13.30 3.96 -3.80
CA GLU A 35 14.15 2.79 -3.64
C GLU A 35 15.49 3.02 -4.37
N GLN A 36 16.57 3.19 -3.60
CA GLN A 36 17.87 3.57 -4.17
C GLN A 36 18.46 2.47 -5.05
N ALA A 37 18.25 1.21 -4.66
CA ALA A 37 18.78 0.05 -5.36
C ALA A 37 18.24 -0.09 -6.79
N THR A 38 16.98 0.26 -7.02
CA THR A 38 16.30 0.11 -8.31
C THR A 38 16.09 1.44 -9.04
N GLY A 39 16.22 2.57 -8.33
CA GLY A 39 15.92 3.89 -8.87
C GLY A 39 14.43 4.11 -9.14
N LEU A 40 13.56 3.42 -8.42
CA LEU A 40 12.11 3.49 -8.54
C LEU A 40 11.49 4.29 -7.39
N PHE A 41 10.39 4.98 -7.69
CA PHE A 41 9.43 5.37 -6.66
C PHE A 41 8.39 4.27 -6.53
N VAL A 42 8.08 3.94 -5.28
CA VAL A 42 7.31 2.76 -4.93
C VAL A 42 6.26 3.12 -3.90
N SER A 43 5.00 2.83 -4.17
CA SER A 43 3.93 3.01 -3.20
C SER A 43 3.75 1.76 -2.36
N TYR A 44 3.73 1.93 -1.04
CA TYR A 44 3.41 0.89 -0.08
C TYR A 44 2.08 1.16 0.62
N VAL A 45 1.27 0.12 0.81
CA VAL A 45 0.07 0.15 1.66
C VAL A 45 0.18 -1.00 2.64
N LEU A 46 0.22 -0.67 3.93
CA LEU A 46 0.40 -1.67 5.02
C LEU A 46 1.63 -2.58 4.81
N GLY A 47 2.72 -2.04 4.26
CA GLY A 47 3.96 -2.75 3.97
C GLY A 47 3.97 -3.51 2.64
N ARG A 48 2.88 -3.50 1.87
CA ARG A 48 2.80 -4.18 0.58
C ARG A 48 3.02 -3.22 -0.58
N ARG A 49 3.73 -3.69 -1.60
CA ARG A 49 4.09 -2.93 -2.80
C ARG A 49 2.92 -2.92 -3.80
N HIS A 50 2.59 -1.76 -4.35
CA HIS A 50 1.44 -1.62 -5.27
C HIS A 50 1.81 -1.00 -6.62
N TYR A 51 2.34 0.22 -6.61
CA TYR A 51 2.67 0.98 -7.83
C TYR A 51 4.14 1.34 -7.86
N GLU A 52 4.70 1.31 -9.06
CA GLU A 52 6.12 1.52 -9.31
C GLU A 52 6.31 2.43 -10.52
N TRP A 53 7.16 3.44 -10.37
CA TRP A 53 7.52 4.30 -11.50
C TRP A 53 9.00 4.69 -11.48
N PRO A 54 9.67 4.70 -12.64
CA PRO A 54 11.08 5.09 -12.69
C PRO A 54 11.28 6.56 -12.32
N ALA A 55 12.22 6.84 -11.41
CA ALA A 55 12.48 8.21 -10.98
C ALA A 55 12.94 9.13 -12.12
N LYS A 56 13.67 8.56 -13.10
CA LYS A 56 14.21 9.28 -14.27
C LYS A 56 13.13 9.75 -15.25
N THR A 57 12.07 8.97 -15.44
CA THR A 57 10.99 9.27 -16.40
C THR A 57 9.71 9.76 -15.72
N CYS A 58 9.74 9.92 -14.39
CA CYS A 58 8.61 10.39 -13.62
C CYS A 58 8.28 11.85 -13.97
N THR A 59 7.02 12.09 -14.38
CA THR A 59 6.51 13.40 -14.79
C THR A 59 5.97 14.24 -13.63
N PHE A 60 6.00 13.71 -12.40
CA PHE A 60 5.60 14.46 -11.22
C PHE A 60 6.53 15.64 -10.94
N ASP A 61 6.02 16.55 -10.12
CA ASP A 61 6.71 17.77 -9.73
C ASP A 61 8.16 17.49 -9.27
N LYS A 62 9.08 18.33 -9.71
CA LYS A 62 10.51 18.15 -9.47
C LYS A 62 10.83 18.29 -7.98
N GLU A 63 10.25 19.27 -7.29
CA GLU A 63 10.46 19.50 -5.86
C GLU A 63 9.96 18.30 -5.06
N TRP A 64 8.79 17.77 -5.42
CA TRP A 64 8.26 16.56 -4.77
C TRP A 64 9.18 15.35 -4.96
N ARG A 65 9.73 15.14 -6.16
CA ARG A 65 10.66 14.04 -6.43
C ARG A 65 11.92 14.16 -5.59
N GLU A 66 12.56 15.34 -5.61
CA GLU A 66 13.80 15.58 -4.84
C GLU A 66 13.56 15.45 -3.34
N LYS A 67 12.44 15.98 -2.83
CA LYS A 67 12.04 15.85 -1.43
C LYS A 67 11.85 14.39 -1.04
N THR A 68 11.13 13.61 -1.84
CA THR A 68 10.86 12.19 -1.57
C THR A 68 12.14 11.36 -1.64
N MET A 69 13.03 11.63 -2.60
CA MET A 69 14.34 10.98 -2.69
C MET A 69 15.25 11.32 -1.51
N ARG A 70 15.10 12.49 -0.89
CA ARG A 70 15.89 12.91 0.28
C ARG A 70 15.34 12.37 1.60
N GLU A 71 14.03 12.48 1.80
CA GLU A 71 13.39 12.26 3.10
C GLU A 71 12.83 10.84 3.25
N ARG A 72 12.60 10.14 2.14
CA ARG A 72 11.93 8.84 2.10
C ARG A 72 12.67 7.83 1.22
N ALA A 73 14.00 7.89 1.24
CA ALA A 73 14.83 6.89 0.60
C ALA A 73 14.87 5.61 1.45
N ILE A 74 14.70 4.47 0.79
CA ILE A 74 14.83 3.13 1.36
C ILE A 74 15.76 2.26 0.51
#